data_AF-A0A095ZWF3-F1
#
_entry.id   AF-A0A095ZWF3-F1
#
_cell.length_a   1.000
_cell.length_b   1.000
_cell.length_c   1.000
_cell.angle_alpha   90.00
_cell.angle_beta   90.00
_cell.angle_gamma   90.00
#
_symmetry.space_group_name_H-M   'P 1'
#
loop_
_entity.id
_entity.type
_entity.pdbx_description
1 polymer ?
#
loop_
_entity_poly.entity_id
_entity_poly.type
_entity_poly.pdbx_seq_one_letter_code
_entity_poly.pdbx_strand_id
1 'polypeptide(L)' 'MEDKNNQTIANKKWQEKNREHARYLRNRSTARNFIKKQATVDDIQELETLIEIRKKELKNS' A
#
# COMPACT_ATOMS: atom_id res chain seq x y z
N MET A 1 -26.94 16.38 -29.50
CA MET A 1 -25.61 15.93 -29.94
C MET A 1 -24.82 15.55 -28.71
N GLU A 2 -24.25 14.36 -28.75
CA GLU A 2 -23.98 13.50 -27.62
C GLU A 2 -22.50 13.57 -27.23
N ASP A 3 -22.08 14.71 -26.68
CA ASP A 3 -20.70 14.89 -26.21
C ASP A 3 -20.55 14.41 -24.76
N LYS A 4 -20.90 13.15 -24.50
CA LYS A 4 -20.61 12.51 -23.21
C LYS A 4 -19.38 11.60 -23.34
N ASN A 5 -18.23 12.25 -23.11
CA ASN A 5 -17.38 11.84 -22.00
C ASN A 5 -16.59 10.51 -22.14
N ASN A 6 -15.93 10.29 -23.28
CA ASN A 6 -14.91 9.23 -23.39
C ASN A 6 -13.65 9.49 -22.54
N GLN A 7 -13.44 10.73 -22.05
CA GLN A 7 -12.30 11.07 -21.19
C GLN A 7 -12.49 10.62 -19.73
N THR A 8 -13.71 10.53 -19.18
CA THR A 8 -13.88 10.09 -17.78
C THR A 8 -13.59 8.62 -17.57
N ILE A 9 -13.84 7.73 -18.53
CA ILE A 9 -13.57 6.30 -18.32
C ILE A 9 -12.06 6.05 -18.31
N ALA A 10 -11.32 6.69 -19.22
CA ALA A 10 -9.86 6.65 -19.26
C ALA A 10 -9.24 7.31 -18.01
N ASN A 11 -9.73 8.48 -17.60
CA ASN A 11 -9.27 9.15 -16.37
C ASN A 11 -9.64 8.38 -15.11
N LYS A 12 -10.81 7.72 -15.05
CA LYS A 12 -11.20 6.85 -13.92
C LYS A 12 -10.29 5.63 -13.84
N LYS A 13 -10.02 4.95 -14.95
CA LYS A 13 -9.08 3.82 -14.97
C LYS A 13 -7.67 4.25 -14.58
N TRP A 14 -7.21 5.43 -15.01
CA TRP A 14 -5.93 5.97 -14.58
C TRP A 14 -5.95 6.31 -13.08
N GLN A 15 -7.02 6.96 -12.58
CA GLN A 15 -7.18 7.25 -11.17
C GLN A 15 -7.28 5.98 -10.31
N GLU A 16 -7.96 4.93 -10.75
CA GLU A 16 -8.04 3.64 -10.06
C GLU A 16 -6.70 2.91 -10.06
N LYS A 17 -6.01 2.87 -11.21
CA LYS A 17 -4.67 2.30 -11.32
C LYS A 17 -3.64 3.06 -10.45
N ASN A 18 -3.81 4.37 -10.30
CA ASN A 18 -2.99 5.19 -9.41
C ASN A 18 -3.47 5.16 -7.95
N ARG A 19 -4.74 4.82 -7.68
CA ARG A 19 -5.31 4.76 -6.33
C ARG A 19 -4.70 3.62 -5.53
N GLU A 20 -4.49 2.46 -6.15
CA GLU A 20 -3.80 1.35 -5.48
C GLU A 20 -2.34 1.70 -5.17
N HIS A 21 -1.64 2.32 -6.14
CA HIS A 21 -0.27 2.76 -5.93
C HIS A 21 -0.15 3.87 -4.86
N ALA A 22 -1.05 4.85 -4.88
CA ALA A 22 -1.11 5.89 -3.85
C ALA A 22 -1.44 5.31 -2.48
N ARG A 23 -2.36 4.34 -2.40
CA ARG A 23 -2.67 3.61 -1.17
C ARG A 23 -1.44 2.86 -0.65
N TYR A 24 -0.71 2.19 -1.54
CA TYR A 24 0.55 1.52 -1.21
C TYR A 24 1.56 2.51 -0.63
N LEU A 25 1.79 3.66 -1.28
CA LEU A 25 2.74 4.68 -0.82
C LEU A 25 2.34 5.28 0.54
N ARG A 26 1.05 5.56 0.73
CA ARG A 26 0.50 6.04 2.01
C ARG A 26 0.76 5.02 3.11
N ASN A 27 0.35 3.76 2.89
CA ASN A 27 0.52 2.70 3.88
C ASN A 27 2.00 2.48 4.23
N ARG A 28 2.88 2.49 3.22
CA ARG A 28 4.34 2.37 3.42
C ARG A 28 4.88 3.50 4.29
N SER A 29 4.44 4.73 4.05
CA SER A 29 4.89 5.89 4.82
C SER A 29 4.38 5.86 6.25
N THR A 30 3.12 5.49 6.45
CA THR A 30 2.52 5.31 7.78
C THR A 30 3.23 4.23 8.57
N ALA A 31 3.44 3.05 7.98
CA ALA A 31 4.14 1.93 8.63
C ALA A 31 5.56 2.32 9.07
N ARG A 32 6.31 3.03 8.20
CA ARG A 32 7.63 3.57 8.56
C ARG A 32 7.57 4.51 9.75
N ASN A 33 6.61 5.42 9.78
CA ASN A 33 6.48 6.37 10.87
C ASN A 33 6.08 5.69 12.18
N PHE A 34 5.19 4.69 12.10
CA PHE A 34 4.78 3.88 13.24
C PHE A 34 5.99 3.18 13.89
N ILE A 35 6.73 2.39 13.10
CA ILE A 35 7.94 1.70 13.56
C ILE A 35 8.97 2.67 14.15
N LYS A 36 9.15 3.85 13.55
CA LYS A 36 10.18 4.80 13.98
C LYS A 36 9.84 5.59 15.25
N LYS A 37 8.55 5.89 15.49
CA LYS A 37 8.16 6.90 16.49
C LYS A 37 7.08 6.46 17.48
N GLN A 38 6.31 5.41 17.17
CA GLN A 38 5.12 5.05 17.94
C GLN A 38 5.16 3.62 18.47
N ALA A 39 5.78 2.69 17.72
CA ALA A 39 5.83 1.28 18.09
C ALA A 39 6.56 1.06 19.41
N THR A 40 5.97 0.21 20.25
CA THR A 40 6.57 -0.32 21.47
C THR A 40 7.51 -1.49 21.16
N VAL A 41 8.25 -1.96 22.17
CA VAL A 41 9.15 -3.13 22.00
C VAL A 41 8.37 -4.37 21.56
N ASP A 42 7.20 -4.60 22.16
CA ASP A 42 6.34 -5.74 21.81
C ASP A 42 5.84 -5.64 20.37
N ASP A 43 5.42 -4.43 19.93
CA ASP A 43 4.99 -4.19 18.55
C ASP A 43 6.12 -4.49 17.55
N ILE A 44 7.36 -4.08 17.85
CA ILE A 44 8.50 -4.36 16.99
C ILE A 44 8.73 -5.86 16.87
N GLN A 45 8.64 -6.59 17.97
CA GLN A 45 8.89 -8.03 17.99
C GLN A 45 7.80 -8.82 17.25
N GLU A 46 6.54 -8.40 17.35
CA GLU A 46 5.45 -8.94 16.51
C GLU A 46 5.70 -8.63 15.03
N LEU A 47 6.02 -7.37 14.70
CA LEU A 47 6.28 -6.96 13.32
C LEU A 47 7.45 -7.70 12.67
N GLU A 48 8.53 -7.96 13.40
CA GLU A 48 9.65 -8.77 12.93
C GLU A 48 9.19 -10.19 12.55
N THR A 49 8.37 -10.82 13.39
CA THR A 49 7.81 -12.16 13.13
C THR A 49 6.96 -12.15 11.86
N LEU A 50 6.08 -11.16 11.71
CA LEU A 50 5.25 -10.99 10.52
C LEU A 50 6.09 -10.76 9.25
N ILE A 51 7.16 -9.97 9.35
CA ILE A 51 8.09 -9.72 8.24
C ILE A 51 8.79 -11.01 7.81
N GLU A 52 9.24 -11.83 8.76
CA GLU A 52 9.90 -13.11 8.44
C GLU A 52 8.96 -14.09 7.75
N ILE A 53 7.70 -14.20 8.20
CA ILE A 53 6.68 -15.01 7.53
C ILE A 53 6.48 -14.52 6.10
N ARG A 54 6.29 -13.20 5.91
CA ARG A 54 6.08 -12.61 4.58
C ARG A 54 7.25 -12.82 3.64
N LYS A 55 8.49 -12.72 4.13
CA LYS A 55 9.70 -13.01 3.34
C LYS A 55 9.73 -14.46 2.86
N LYS A 56 9.33 -15.41 3.70
CA LYS A 56 9.28 -16.83 3.33
C LYS A 56 8.25 -17.07 2.23
N GLU A 57 7.05 -16.50 2.36
CA GLU A 57 6.01 -16.59 1.32
C GLU A 57 6.50 -16.03 -0.02
N LEU A 58 7.19 -14.88 0.00
CA LEU A 58 7.72 -14.25 -1.21
C LEU A 58 8.88 -15.00 -1.84
N LYS A 59 9.70 -15.70 -1.05
CA LYS A 59 10.80 -16.54 -1.57
C LYS A 59 10.29 -17.85 -2.17
N ASN A 60 9.14 -18.34 -1.71
CA ASN A 60 8.52 -19.57 -2.17
C ASN A 60 7.50 -19.36 -3.31
N SER A 61 7.28 -18.10 -3.75
CA SER A 61 6.36 -17.71 -4.84
C SER A 61 7.11 -17.42 -6.14
#